data_AF-A8T2Q6-F1
#
_entry.id   AF-A8T2Q6-F1
#
_cell.length_a   1.000
_cell.length_b   1.000
_cell.length_c   1.000
_cell.angle_alpha   90.00
_cell.angle_beta   90.00
_cell.angle_gamma   90.00
#
_symmetry.space_group_name_H-M   'P 1'
#
loop_
_entity.id
_entity.type
_entity.pdbx_description
1 polymer ?
#
loop_
_entity_poly.entity_id
_entity_poly.type
_entity_poly.pdbx_seq_one_letter_code
_entity_poly.pdbx_strand_id
1 'polypeptide(L)'
;MEKYKNYKSITGDVSVRKTQRVLEQLLAEISERSREIRFDVTWLTHESQKRLMKYKELYLHKGYIDQSELDQIYHNLSPMESLVADMGIGALTFIIDALDQELC
;
A
#
# COMPACT_ATOMS: atom_id res chain seq x y z
N MET A 1 0.36 23.69 4.64
CA MET A 1 -0.56 22.64 4.13
C MET A 1 -0.64 22.75 2.62
N GLU A 2 0.24 22.09 1.88
CA GLU A 2 0.17 22.09 0.40
C GLU A 2 1.03 20.94 -0.20
N LYS A 3 0.57 19.68 -0.08
CA LYS A 3 1.29 18.52 -0.65
C LYS A 3 0.45 17.53 -1.49
N TYR A 4 -0.78 17.88 -1.90
CA TYR A 4 -1.70 16.91 -2.52
C TYR A 4 -2.26 17.31 -3.90
N LYS A 5 -1.54 18.11 -4.71
CA LYS A 5 -2.08 18.63 -5.97
C LYS A 5 -1.95 17.72 -7.21
N ASN A 6 -1.31 16.55 -7.13
CA ASN A 6 -0.98 15.77 -8.34
C ASN A 6 -1.71 14.44 -8.56
N TYR A 7 -2.76 14.10 -7.81
CA TYR A 7 -3.47 12.82 -7.99
C TYR A 7 -4.64 12.89 -8.98
N LYS A 8 -4.37 13.36 -10.20
CA LYS A 8 -5.30 13.20 -11.32
C LYS A 8 -5.11 11.82 -11.95
N SER A 9 -5.76 10.80 -11.37
CA SER A 9 -6.34 9.62 -12.07
C SER A 9 -6.93 8.61 -11.08
N ILE A 10 -7.63 9.08 -10.05
CA ILE A 10 -8.54 8.20 -9.29
C ILE A 10 -9.95 8.73 -9.55
N THR A 11 -10.77 7.89 -10.16
CA THR A 11 -12.13 8.17 -10.60
C THR A 11 -13.02 8.55 -9.41
N GLY A 12 -13.14 9.86 -9.16
CA GLY A 12 -14.10 10.48 -8.24
C GLY A 12 -13.51 10.91 -6.88
N ASP A 13 -13.89 12.10 -6.39
CA ASP A 13 -13.43 12.69 -5.11
C ASP A 13 -13.63 11.74 -3.90
N VAL A 14 -14.68 10.91 -3.93
CA VAL A 14 -14.95 9.87 -2.92
C VAL A 14 -13.87 8.77 -2.91
N SER A 15 -13.35 8.39 -4.07
CA SER A 15 -12.31 7.35 -4.19
C SER A 15 -10.96 7.84 -3.66
N VAL A 16 -10.63 9.12 -3.85
CA VAL A 16 -9.40 9.75 -3.34
C VAL A 16 -9.44 9.81 -1.81
N ARG A 17 -10.51 10.36 -1.23
CA ARG A 17 -10.65 10.45 0.24
C ARG A 17 -10.62 9.09 0.92
N LYS A 18 -11.26 8.09 0.30
CA LYS A 18 -11.22 6.71 0.80
C LYS A 18 -9.79 6.17 0.79
N THR A 19 -9.06 6.34 -0.31
CA THR A 19 -7.68 5.87 -0.44
C THR A 19 -6.75 6.60 0.53
N GLN A 20 -6.96 7.90 0.74
CA GLN A 20 -6.20 8.69 1.72
C GLN A 20 -6.44 8.24 3.16
N ARG A 21 -7.69 7.91 3.52
CA ARG A 21 -8.00 7.33 4.83
C ARG A 21 -7.33 5.97 5.04
N VAL A 22 -7.26 5.14 4.00
CA VAL A 22 -6.55 3.85 4.07
C VAL A 22 -5.04 4.06 4.22
N LEU A 23 -4.45 5.05 3.55
CA LEU A 23 -3.05 5.43 3.77
C LEU A 23 -2.79 5.84 5.23
N GLU A 24 -3.63 6.70 5.80
CA GLU A 24 -3.51 7.11 7.21
C GLU A 24 -3.58 5.91 8.16
N GLN A 25 -4.47 4.95 7.89
CA GLN A 25 -4.61 3.73 8.67
C GLN A 25 -3.41 2.80 8.51
N LEU A 26 -2.85 2.68 7.30
CA LEU A 26 -1.63 1.92 7.05
C LEU A 26 -0.43 2.51 7.79
N LEU A 27 -0.25 3.83 7.75
CA LEU A 27 0.81 4.52 8.49
C LEU A 27 0.66 4.38 10.01
N ALA A 28 -0.59 4.39 10.50
CA ALA A 28 -0.88 4.14 11.91
C ALA A 28 -0.54 2.69 12.31
N GLU A 29 -0.88 1.70 11.48
CA GLU A 29 -0.53 0.29 11.69
C GLU A 29 1.00 0.09 11.71
N ILE A 30 1.72 0.70 10.77
CA ILE A 30 3.18 0.70 10.72
C ILE A 30 3.77 1.31 11.99
N SER A 31 3.23 2.44 12.45
CA SER A 31 3.68 3.15 13.64
C SER A 31 3.39 2.39 14.94
N GLU A 32 2.26 1.68 15.02
CA GLU A 32 1.97 0.80 16.15
C GLU A 32 2.93 -0.39 16.17
N ARG A 33 3.11 -1.04 15.03
CA ARG A 33 4.06 -2.16 14.90
C ARG A 33 5.48 -1.73 15.26
N SER A 34 5.94 -0.57 14.78
CA SER A 34 7.24 0.01 15.16
C SER A 34 7.41 0.10 16.68
N ARG A 35 6.37 0.53 17.41
CA ARG A 35 6.38 0.61 18.88
C ARG A 35 6.42 -0.76 19.55
N GLU A 36 5.64 -1.72 19.03
CA GLU A 36 5.57 -3.08 19.58
C GLU A 36 6.89 -3.84 19.44
N ILE A 37 7.47 -3.85 18.24
CA ILE A 37 8.68 -4.63 17.93
C ILE A 37 9.98 -3.83 18.02
N ARG A 38 9.90 -2.54 18.41
CA ARG A 38 11.03 -1.59 18.55
C ARG A 38 11.90 -1.47 17.28
N PHE A 39 11.30 -1.67 16.12
CA PHE A 39 11.94 -1.45 14.83
C PHE A 39 11.74 -0.02 14.35
N ASP A 40 12.67 0.43 13.52
CA ASP A 40 12.60 1.73 12.88
C ASP A 40 11.37 1.84 11.95
N VAL A 41 10.64 2.95 12.07
CA VAL A 41 9.39 3.17 11.33
C VAL A 41 9.66 3.31 9.82
N THR A 42 10.81 3.88 9.45
CA THR A 42 11.27 4.03 8.06
C THR A 42 11.50 2.66 7.44
N TRP A 43 12.17 1.77 8.18
CA TRP A 43 12.39 0.40 7.74
C TRP A 43 11.06 -0.35 7.53
N LEU A 44 10.11 -0.23 8.46
CA LEU A 44 8.79 -0.86 8.32
C LEU A 44 7.96 -0.28 7.18
N THR A 45 8.08 1.03 6.93
CA THR A 45 7.45 1.72 5.80
C THR A 45 7.99 1.19 4.48
N HIS A 46 9.31 1.06 4.36
CA HIS A 46 9.96 0.50 3.18
C HIS A 46 9.60 -0.99 2.96
N GLU A 47 9.53 -1.78 4.02
CA GLU A 47 9.10 -3.18 3.92
C GLU A 47 7.62 -3.31 3.51
N SER A 48 6.77 -2.39 3.96
CA SER A 48 5.37 -2.32 3.51
C SER A 48 5.27 -1.97 2.03
N GLN A 49 5.99 -0.93 1.59
CA GLN A 49 6.07 -0.52 0.20
C GLN A 49 6.51 -1.69 -0.71
N LYS A 50 7.56 -2.42 -0.32
CA LYS A 50 8.04 -3.60 -1.06
C LYS A 50 6.97 -4.70 -1.21
N ARG A 51 6.26 -5.03 -0.13
CA ARG A 51 5.20 -6.05 -0.17
C ARG A 51 4.09 -5.65 -1.14
N LEU A 52 3.65 -4.39 -1.09
CA LEU A 52 2.64 -3.86 -2.00
C LEU A 52 3.11 -3.82 -3.46
N MET A 53 4.37 -3.43 -3.71
CA MET A 53 4.97 -3.46 -5.05
C MET A 53 5.01 -4.88 -5.61
N LYS A 54 5.46 -5.85 -4.81
CA LYS A 54 5.52 -7.26 -5.22
C LYS A 54 4.13 -7.80 -5.54
N TYR A 55 3.15 -7.52 -4.68
CA TYR A 55 1.76 -7.92 -4.94
C TYR A 55 1.23 -7.29 -6.22
N LYS A 56 1.44 -5.98 -6.41
CA LYS A 56 1.01 -5.24 -7.62
C LYS A 56 1.61 -5.84 -8.89
N GLU A 57 2.90 -6.17 -8.88
CA GLU A 57 3.58 -6.78 -10.02
C GLU A 57 2.95 -8.14 -10.38
N LEU A 58 2.82 -9.04 -9.40
CA LEU A 58 2.18 -10.34 -9.63
C LEU A 58 0.73 -10.20 -10.10
N TYR A 59 -0.02 -9.27 -9.52
CA TYR A 59 -1.41 -9.03 -9.91
C TYR A 59 -1.52 -8.56 -11.38
N LEU A 60 -0.59 -7.73 -11.86
CA LEU A 60 -0.53 -7.30 -13.27
C LEU A 60 -0.22 -8.47 -14.21
N HIS A 61 0.51 -9.48 -13.72
CA HIS A 61 0.90 -10.66 -14.47
C HIS A 61 0.05 -11.91 -14.16
N LYS A 62 -1.08 -11.77 -13.43
CA LYS A 62 -1.94 -12.90 -13.00
C LYS A 62 -2.45 -13.82 -14.11
N GLY A 63 -2.43 -13.36 -15.38
CA GLY A 63 -2.77 -14.19 -16.54
C GLY A 63 -1.65 -15.14 -16.99
N TYR A 64 -0.45 -14.99 -16.43
CA TYR A 64 0.77 -15.71 -16.81
C TYR A 64 1.45 -16.42 -15.63
N ILE A 65 0.92 -16.27 -14.41
CA ILE A 65 1.43 -16.90 -13.19
C ILE A 65 0.35 -17.81 -12.59
N ASP A 66 0.76 -18.72 -11.71
CA ASP A 66 -0.21 -19.49 -10.92
C ASP A 66 -0.90 -18.59 -9.89
N GLN A 67 -2.21 -18.78 -9.71
CA GLN A 67 -2.99 -18.09 -8.68
C GLN A 67 -2.41 -18.35 -7.28
N SER A 68 -1.84 -19.53 -7.06
CA SER A 68 -1.21 -19.88 -5.78
C SER A 68 -0.05 -18.93 -5.40
N GLU A 69 0.69 -18.40 -6.38
CA GLU A 69 1.77 -17.43 -6.16
C GLU A 69 1.20 -16.08 -5.69
N LEU A 70 0.11 -15.63 -6.30
CA LEU A 70 -0.57 -14.40 -5.93
C LEU A 70 -1.19 -14.51 -4.52
N ASP A 71 -1.81 -15.65 -4.22
CA ASP A 71 -2.40 -15.94 -2.92
C ASP A 71 -1.32 -15.99 -1.83
N GLN A 72 -0.16 -16.58 -2.11
CA GLN A 72 0.94 -16.62 -1.15
C GLN A 72 1.43 -15.22 -0.78
N ILE A 73 1.55 -14.31 -1.76
CA ILE A 73 1.95 -12.92 -1.45
C ILE A 73 0.84 -12.18 -0.72
N TYR A 74 -0.42 -12.39 -1.09
CA TYR A 74 -1.56 -11.80 -0.40
C TYR A 74 -1.60 -12.18 1.09
N HIS A 75 -1.35 -13.45 1.43
CA HIS A 75 -1.30 -13.90 2.83
C HIS A 75 -0.18 -13.27 3.67
N ASN A 76 0.86 -12.74 3.03
CA ASN A 76 1.96 -12.05 3.71
C ASN A 76 1.69 -10.55 3.92
N LEU A 77 0.59 -10.04 3.38
CA LEU A 77 0.18 -8.66 3.58
C LEU A 77 -0.39 -8.47 4.99
N SER A 78 -0.15 -7.29 5.56
CA SER A 78 -0.84 -6.85 6.76
C SER A 78 -2.33 -6.59 6.48
N PRO A 79 -3.19 -6.49 7.52
CA PRO A 79 -4.60 -6.16 7.34
C PRO A 79 -4.83 -4.90 6.49
N MET A 80 -4.07 -3.84 6.72
CA MET A 80 -4.18 -2.62 5.91
C MET A 80 -3.63 -2.81 4.50
N GLU A 81 -2.52 -3.52 4.32
CA GLU A 81 -1.96 -3.83 2.99
C GLU A 81 -2.94 -4.65 2.14
N SER A 82 -3.63 -5.63 2.74
CA SER A 82 -4.68 -6.42 2.09
C SER A 82 -5.85 -5.55 1.64
N LEU A 83 -6.28 -4.61 2.47
CA LEU A 83 -7.33 -3.65 2.10
C LEU A 83 -6.91 -2.78 0.90
N VAL A 84 -5.62 -2.40 0.82
CA VAL A 84 -5.09 -1.69 -0.36
C VAL A 84 -5.15 -2.57 -1.60
N ALA A 85 -4.75 -3.83 -1.50
CA ALA A 85 -4.81 -4.80 -2.58
C ALA A 85 -6.25 -5.00 -3.10
N ASP A 86 -7.23 -5.12 -2.20
CA ASP A 86 -8.65 -5.27 -2.51
C ASP A 86 -9.25 -4.04 -3.21
N MET A 87 -8.70 -2.85 -2.96
CA MET A 87 -9.09 -1.62 -3.65
C MET A 87 -8.56 -1.54 -5.09
N GLY A 88 -7.64 -2.44 -5.48
CA GLY A 88 -7.15 -2.61 -6.84
C GLY A 88 -5.95 -1.73 -7.20
N ILE A 89 -5.52 -1.87 -8.47
CA ILE A 89 -4.25 -1.30 -8.98
C ILE A 89 -4.12 0.22 -8.80
N GLY A 90 -5.23 0.96 -8.90
CA GLY A 90 -5.22 2.42 -8.69
C GLY A 90 -4.82 2.78 -7.25
N ALA A 91 -5.41 2.10 -6.26
CA ALA A 91 -5.09 2.31 -4.85
C ALA A 91 -3.68 1.83 -4.50
N LEU A 92 -3.27 0.66 -5.03
CA LEU A 92 -1.90 0.16 -4.90
C LEU A 92 -0.88 1.18 -5.39
N THR A 93 -1.08 1.74 -6.58
CA THR A 93 -0.16 2.73 -7.15
C THR A 93 -0.10 3.99 -6.29
N PHE A 94 -1.26 4.55 -5.93
CA PHE A 94 -1.31 5.74 -5.08
C PHE A 94 -0.59 5.54 -3.75
N ILE A 95 -0.85 4.41 -3.08
CA ILE A 95 -0.28 4.15 -1.75
C ILE A 95 1.21 3.86 -1.83
N ILE A 96 1.68 3.09 -2.82
CA ILE A 96 3.12 2.87 -3.03
C ILE A 96 3.86 4.20 -3.23
N ASP A 97 3.31 5.10 -4.08
CA ASP A 97 3.89 6.41 -4.34
C ASP A 97 3.85 7.32 -3.09
N ALA A 98 2.79 7.22 -2.28
CA ALA A 98 2.68 7.99 -1.05
C ALA A 98 3.65 7.48 0.04
N LEU A 99 3.82 6.16 0.18
CA LEU A 99 4.82 5.58 1.09
C LEU A 99 6.23 5.98 0.67
N ASP A 100 6.51 6.07 -0.64
CA ASP A 100 7.80 6.56 -1.15
C ASP A 100 8.12 7.98 -0.69
N GLN A 101 7.10 8.85 -0.69
CA GLN A 101 7.22 10.23 -0.24
C GLN A 101 7.47 10.37 1.27
N GLU A 102 7.05 9.39 2.08
CA GLU A 102 7.35 9.36 3.52
C GLU A 102 8.79 8.91 3.81
N LEU A 103 9.49 8.30 2.84
CA LEU A 103 10.87 7.84 2.95
C LEU A 103 11.91 8.89 2.50
N CYS A 104 11.47 9.97 1.83
CA CYS A 104 12.31 11.06 1.30
C CYS A 104 12.39 12.26 2.25
#